data_AF-A0A917W042-F1
#
_entry.id   AF-A0A917W042-F1
#
_cell.length_a   1.000
_cell.length_b   1.000
_cell.length_c   1.000
_cell.angle_alpha   90.00
_cell.angle_beta   90.00
_cell.angle_gamma   90.00
#
_symmetry.space_group_name_H-M   'P 1'
#
loop_
_entity.id
_entity.type
_entity.pdbx_description
1 polymer ?
#
loop_
_entity_poly.entity_id
_entity_poly.type
_entity_poly.pdbx_seq_one_letter_code
_entity_poly.pdbx_strand_id
1 'polypeptide(L)' 'MSSLSIVNKTQEIYPSSLEKIEKKRKQLFHTAKTYGIYAPETLRCSRELDLLIVEFQEKCLSVQIDS' A
#
# COMPACT_ATOMS: atom_id res chain seq x y z
N MET A 1 10.99 27.16 -2.47
CA MET A 1 9.67 26.58 -2.13
C MET A 1 8.95 26.29 -3.43
N SER A 2 8.87 25.03 -3.83
CA SER A 2 8.05 24.60 -4.97
C SER A 2 7.17 23.47 -4.50
N SER A 3 5.95 23.84 -4.14
CA SER A 3 4.85 22.94 -3.81
C SER A 3 4.16 22.56 -5.12
N LEU A 4 4.42 21.35 -5.62
CA LEU A 4 3.47 20.70 -6.51
C LEU A 4 3.21 19.30 -5.97
N SER A 5 2.05 19.18 -5.34
CA SER A 5 1.47 18.00 -4.75
C SER A 5 1.40 16.87 -5.77
N ILE A 6 2.32 15.90 -5.71
CA ILE A 6 2.17 14.60 -6.39
C ILE A 6 1.19 13.73 -5.59
N VAL A 7 0.01 14.29 -5.33
CA VAL A 7 -1.11 13.61 -4.68
C VAL A 7 -2.33 14.25 -5.32
N ASN A 8 -2.69 13.79 -6.52
CA ASN A 8 -4.01 13.98 -7.15
C ASN A 8 -4.00 13.54 -8.63
N LYS A 9 -3.71 12.26 -8.94
CA LYS A 9 -4.08 11.70 -10.25
C LYS A 9 -4.26 10.18 -10.31
N THR A 10 -4.85 9.58 -9.27
CA THR A 10 -5.20 8.14 -9.30
C THR A 10 -6.45 7.79 -8.48
N GLN A 11 -7.37 8.73 -8.32
CA GLN A 11 -8.79 8.39 -8.15
C GLN A 11 -9.29 8.28 -9.60
N GLU A 12 -9.45 7.10 -10.19
CA GLU A 12 -10.79 6.54 -10.46
C GLU A 12 -10.74 5.06 -10.91
N ILE A 13 -9.74 4.27 -10.53
CA ILE A 13 -9.70 2.84 -10.88
C ILE A 13 -9.18 2.03 -9.68
N TYR A 14 -10.07 1.24 -9.05
CA TYR A 14 -9.89 0.38 -7.86
C TYR A 14 -9.83 1.03 -6.46
N PRO A 15 -10.91 1.68 -5.97
CA PRO A 15 -10.95 2.28 -4.64
C PRO A 15 -10.67 1.27 -3.51
N SER A 16 -11.29 0.07 -3.54
CA SER A 16 -11.25 -0.84 -2.39
C SER A 16 -9.87 -1.45 -2.08
N SER A 17 -9.07 -1.78 -3.10
CA SER A 17 -7.75 -2.39 -2.89
C SER A 17 -6.72 -1.35 -2.43
N LEU A 18 -6.76 -0.14 -3.02
CA LEU A 18 -5.87 0.95 -2.64
C LEU A 18 -6.16 1.44 -1.22
N GLU A 19 -7.43 1.54 -0.82
CA GLU A 19 -7.84 1.87 0.54
C GLU A 19 -7.33 0.84 1.57
N LYS A 20 -7.34 -0.45 1.23
CA LYS A 20 -6.79 -1.51 2.09
C LYS A 20 -5.27 -1.37 2.27
N ILE A 21 -4.54 -1.09 1.19
CA ILE A 21 -3.09 -0.85 1.22
C ILE A 21 -2.79 0.37 2.10
N GLU A 22 -3.49 1.49 1.91
CA GLU A 22 -3.28 2.71 2.70
C GLU A 22 -3.59 2.51 4.19
N LYS A 23 -4.69 1.82 4.50
CA LYS A 23 -5.03 1.46 5.88
C LYS A 23 -3.92 0.60 6.50
N LYS A 24 -3.42 -0.39 5.76
CA LYS A 24 -2.36 -1.28 6.23
C LYS A 24 -1.03 -0.55 6.41
N ARG A 25 -0.71 0.38 5.51
CA ARG A 25 0.46 1.27 5.62
C ARG A 25 0.42 2.10 6.89
N LYS A 26 -0.73 2.70 7.22
CA LYS A 26 -0.92 3.46 8.48
C LYS A 26 -0.74 2.55 9.71
N GLN A 27 -1.26 1.32 9.63
CA GLN A 27 -1.06 0.33 10.70
C GLN A 27 0.43 0.00 10.88
N LEU A 28 1.17 -0.24 9.80
CA LEU A 28 2.61 -0.52 9.85
C LEU A 28 3.38 0.61 10.56
N PHE A 29 3.12 1.88 10.19
CA PHE A 29 3.77 3.02 10.84
C PHE A 29 3.41 3.14 12.32
N HIS A 30 2.15 2.89 12.67
CA HIS A 30 1.73 2.88 14.06
C HIS A 30 2.44 1.76 14.85
N THR A 31 2.48 0.54 14.31
CA THR A 31 3.15 -0.61 14.94
C THR A 31 4.66 -0.38 15.05
N ALA A 32 5.30 0.17 14.02
CA ALA A 32 6.72 0.53 14.05
C ALA A 32 7.03 1.58 15.12
N LYS A 33 6.14 2.56 15.31
CA LYS A 33 6.28 3.58 16.36
C LYS A 33 6.09 3.00 17.77
N THR A 34 5.22 2.00 17.92
CA THR A 34 4.89 1.39 19.21
C THR A 34 5.89 0.31 19.63
N TYR A 35 6.27 -0.58 18.71
CA TYR A 35 7.07 -1.77 19.01
C TYR A 35 8.52 -1.67 18.47
N GLY A 36 8.77 -0.75 17.53
CA GLY A 36 10.05 -0.62 16.83
C GLY A 36 10.05 -1.26 15.44
N ILE A 37 10.98 -0.82 14.58
CA ILE A 37 11.00 -1.24 13.16
C ILE A 37 11.33 -2.72 12.95
N TYR A 38 12.11 -3.30 13.86
CA TYR A 38 12.52 -4.71 13.81
C TYR A 38 11.63 -5.63 14.67
N ALA A 39 10.60 -5.09 15.30
CA ALA A 39 9.69 -5.88 16.11
C ALA A 39 8.97 -6.92 15.24
N PRO A 40 8.75 -8.14 15.74
CA PRO A 40 8.08 -9.19 14.99
C PRO A 40 6.69 -8.76 14.51
N GLU A 41 5.98 -7.92 15.27
CA GLU A 41 4.69 -7.32 14.90
C GLU A 41 4.82 -6.38 13.70
N THR A 42 5.84 -5.51 13.70
CA THR A 42 6.12 -4.59 12.59
C THR A 42 6.52 -5.34 11.33
N LEU A 43 7.41 -6.34 11.46
CA LEU A 43 7.81 -7.19 10.34
C LEU A 43 6.63 -7.98 9.78
N ARG A 44 5.73 -8.49 10.64
CA ARG A 44 4.51 -9.15 10.19
C ARG A 44 3.60 -8.19 9.43
N CYS A 45 3.40 -6.98 9.96
CA CYS A 45 2.61 -5.95 9.32
C CYS A 45 3.20 -5.53 7.96
N SER A 46 4.53 -5.49 7.84
CA SER A 46 5.25 -5.20 6.58
C SER A 46 4.95 -6.26 5.54
N ARG A 47 5.14 -7.55 5.89
CA ARG A 47 4.86 -8.66 4.97
C ARG A 47 3.40 -8.66 4.51
N GLU A 48 2.46 -8.40 5.42
CA GLU A 48 1.04 -8.32 5.08
C GLU A 48 0.74 -7.15 4.13
N LEU A 49 1.43 -6.01 4.28
CA LEU A 49 1.33 -4.88 3.35
C LEU A 49 1.93 -5.21 1.97
N ASP A 50 3.11 -5.83 1.95
CA ASP A 50 3.80 -6.22 0.71
C ASP A 50 2.94 -7.16 -0.14
N LEU A 51 2.28 -8.14 0.49
CA LEU A 51 1.34 -9.04 -0.20
C LEU A 51 0.16 -8.29 -0.83
N LEU A 52 -0.42 -7.31 -0.13
CA LEU A 52 -1.52 -6.51 -0.68
C LEU A 52 -1.07 -5.66 -1.87
N ILE A 53 0.16 -5.16 -1.84
CA ILE A 53 0.75 -4.41 -2.95
C ILE A 53 0.96 -5.31 -4.16
N VAL A 54 1.53 -6.50 -3.95
CA VAL A 54 1.74 -7.49 -5.02
C VAL A 54 0.41 -7.89 -5.64
N GLU A 55 -0.59 -8.25 -4.83
CA GLU A 55 -1.93 -8.62 -5.32
C GLU A 55 -2.57 -7.49 -6.15
N PHE A 56 -2.39 -6.24 -5.72
CA PHE A 56 -2.87 -5.08 -6.47
C PHE A 56 -2.13 -4.89 -7.79
N GLN A 57 -0.81 -5.02 -7.79
CA GLN A 57 0.02 -4.92 -8.99
C GLN A 57 -0.34 -6.02 -9.99
N GLU A 58 -0.48 -7.26 -9.54
CA GLU A 58 -0.91 -8.38 -10.38
C GLU A 58 -2.26 -8.11 -11.04
N LYS A 59 -3.25 -7.62 -10.28
CA LYS A 59 -4.57 -7.23 -10.83
C LYS A 59 -4.48 -6.09 -11.83
N CYS A 60 -3.61 -5.13 -11.63
CA CYS A 60 -3.41 -4.03 -12.59
C CYS A 60 -2.67 -4.50 -13.85
N LEU A 61 -1.77 -5.47 -13.74
CA LEU A 61 -0.99 -6.01 -14.85
C LEU A 61 -1.79 -7.03 -15.68
N SER A 62 -2.67 -7.82 -15.06
CA SER A 62 -3.51 -8.81 -15.76
C SER A 62 -4.55 -8.19 -16.70
N VAL A 63 -4.82 -6.88 -16.60
CA VAL A 63 -5.71 -6.14 -17.51
C VAL A 63 -5.07 -5.85 -18.87
N GLN A 64 -3.77 -6.12 -19.05
CA GLN A 64 -3.03 -5.77 -20.28
C GLN A 64 -2.79 -6.94 -21.25
N ILE A 65 -3.35 -8.14 -21.02
CA ILE A 65 -3.16 -9.30 -21.90
C ILE A 65 -4.52 -9.86 -22.35
N ASP A 66 -5.38 -9.01 -22.88
CA ASP A 66 -6.51 -9.43 -23.72
C ASP A 66 -6.43 -8.61 -25.02
N SER A 67 -5.74 -9.14 -26.04
CA SER A 67 -5.70 -8.63 -27.42
C SER A 67 -5.79 -9.79 -28.40
#